data_AF-A0A1A8FXF1-F1
#
_entry.id   AF-A0A1A8FXF1-F1
#
_cell.length_a   1.000
_cell.length_b   1.000
_cell.length_c   1.000
_cell.angle_alpha   90.00
_cell.angle_beta   90.00
_cell.angle_gamma   90.00
#
_symmetry.space_group_name_H-M   'P 1'
#
loop_
_entity.id
_entity.type
_entity.pdbx_description
1 polymer ?
#
loop_
_entity_poly.entity_id
_entity_poly.type
_entity_poly.pdbx_seq_one_letter_code
_entity_poly.pdbx_strand_id
1 'polypeptide(L)'
;CVGTGDCFSQGFHGNGGGRTQAKLRGCIRALRAVTSLGEASVNQNLCEQRAFHQLLGVLIQLQAGCDEKDVVVVEMMSDVQWILSELCESDARAKEQFGSGGVEMVVNFLKRGSEKFYSGLGHNRLLLSTVDCVWSCVVGSDATEDYFLAKQGASLLLDLLRTSPPCVHGAVLSTLLDLCDNPNTRSQILSWRDADGQTAPRILLELWREEEEEELGVLRDQHGGIIDPKKPILTRLQQDVSGGSSFPADSPSAAVLEVSENLRAKIYLIFCCLGFQELPGLSAEDFVTLSIVRRYLDFKVGEVWDELSRELVLDGTKLTSNDEEALRSICETSEDTARRVMEEQSDILEQQQSVELHEEMMAYVEMKSHWKQQELTAQSWQNYVSRTSDYNVLQEVKVQRKEQVESSRPTPEDGGAAGPPAEVLHPHV
;
A
#
# COMPACT_ATOMS: atom_id res chain seq x y z
N CYS A 1 38.90 -13.44 34.00
CA CYS A 1 38.83 -14.71 34.73
C CYS A 1 37.73 -15.56 34.12
N VAL A 2 38.06 -16.79 33.73
CA VAL A 2 37.14 -17.75 33.10
C VAL A 2 36.10 -18.18 34.13
N GLY A 3 34.83 -18.12 33.76
CA GLY A 3 33.69 -18.59 34.55
C GLY A 3 32.52 -18.90 33.63
N THR A 4 32.51 -20.11 33.09
CA THR A 4 31.36 -20.76 32.43
C THR A 4 30.39 -21.29 33.47
N GLY A 5 29.08 -21.13 33.22
CA GLY A 5 28.03 -21.96 33.80
C GLY A 5 27.11 -21.25 34.79
N ASP A 6 25.83 -21.21 34.42
CA ASP A 6 24.66 -21.18 35.30
C ASP A 6 24.49 -19.99 36.25
N CYS A 7 23.93 -18.90 35.73
CA CYS A 7 23.07 -18.02 36.52
C CYS A 7 21.93 -17.52 35.63
N PHE A 8 20.75 -17.35 36.23
CA PHE A 8 19.53 -16.75 35.65
C PHE A 8 18.45 -17.67 35.04
N SER A 9 18.41 -18.95 35.41
CA SER A 9 17.27 -19.83 35.13
C SER A 9 16.63 -20.38 36.41
N GLN A 10 16.24 -19.52 37.35
CA GLN A 10 15.31 -19.92 38.42
C GLN A 10 14.63 -18.73 39.11
N GLY A 11 13.31 -18.62 38.92
CA GLY A 11 12.37 -18.10 39.93
C GLY A 11 12.05 -16.61 39.95
N PHE A 12 11.20 -16.13 39.04
CA PHE A 12 10.50 -14.84 39.15
C PHE A 12 9.27 -14.86 40.09
N HIS A 13 9.16 -15.83 41.00
CA HIS A 13 8.02 -15.97 41.92
C HIS A 13 8.36 -15.90 43.42
N GLY A 14 9.50 -15.30 43.77
CA GLY A 14 9.83 -14.96 45.16
C GLY A 14 9.87 -13.45 45.36
N ASN A 15 9.53 -12.99 46.57
CA ASN A 15 9.43 -11.61 47.09
C ASN A 15 10.70 -10.70 46.92
N GLY A 16 11.65 -11.08 46.05
CA GLY A 16 12.88 -10.36 45.70
C GLY A 16 12.97 -9.89 44.23
N GLY A 17 12.02 -10.26 43.36
CA GLY A 17 12.04 -9.88 41.93
C GLY A 17 11.96 -8.37 41.67
N GLY A 18 11.12 -7.65 42.43
CA GLY A 18 10.93 -6.20 42.25
C GLY A 18 12.18 -5.37 42.52
N ARG A 19 13.07 -5.80 43.43
CA ARG A 19 14.31 -5.08 43.75
C ARG A 19 15.35 -5.21 42.64
N THR A 20 15.38 -6.34 41.94
CA THR A 20 16.27 -6.56 40.79
C THR A 20 15.79 -5.79 39.56
N GLN A 21 14.48 -5.78 39.30
CA GLN A 21 13.89 -5.00 38.21
C GLN A 21 14.09 -3.50 38.40
N ALA A 22 13.93 -2.97 39.63
CA ALA A 22 14.18 -1.56 39.92
C ALA A 22 15.65 -1.16 39.68
N LYS A 23 16.61 -2.02 40.05
CA LYS A 23 18.04 -1.80 39.76
C LYS A 23 18.32 -1.83 38.26
N LEU A 24 17.78 -2.81 37.55
CA LEU A 24 17.93 -2.92 36.10
C LEU A 24 17.35 -1.67 35.40
N ARG A 25 16.18 -1.20 35.82
CA ARG A 25 15.57 0.05 35.30
C ARG A 25 16.48 1.24 35.53
N GLY A 26 17.07 1.34 36.72
CA GLY A 26 18.07 2.38 37.04
C GLY A 26 19.27 2.35 36.11
N CYS A 27 19.83 1.16 35.86
CA CYS A 27 20.96 0.98 34.94
C CYS A 27 20.60 1.36 33.49
N ILE A 28 19.43 0.91 33.00
CA ILE A 28 18.95 1.22 31.65
C ILE A 28 18.78 2.73 31.48
N ARG A 29 18.15 3.41 32.45
CA ARG A 29 18.00 4.88 32.40
C ARG A 29 19.33 5.62 32.43
N ALA A 30 20.28 5.15 33.24
CA ALA A 30 21.62 5.72 33.27
C ALA A 30 22.34 5.53 31.92
N LEU A 31 22.29 4.33 31.34
CA LEU A 31 22.85 4.06 30.02
C LEU A 31 22.19 4.93 28.94
N ARG A 32 20.87 5.05 28.95
CA ARG A 32 20.12 5.93 28.06
C ARG A 32 20.58 7.38 28.16
N ALA A 33 20.73 7.89 29.39
CA ALA A 33 21.23 9.25 29.59
C ALA A 33 22.66 9.41 29.07
N VAL A 34 23.52 8.42 29.27
CA VAL A 34 24.91 8.43 28.79
C VAL A 34 24.97 8.40 27.26
N THR A 35 24.21 7.53 26.59
CA THR A 35 24.23 7.46 25.13
C THR A 35 23.60 8.70 24.49
N SER A 36 22.60 9.32 25.13
CA SER A 36 21.98 10.58 24.66
C SER A 36 22.90 11.80 24.63
N LEU A 37 24.09 11.72 25.23
CA LEU A 37 25.08 12.78 25.13
C LEU A 37 25.82 12.75 23.77
N GLY A 38 25.68 11.69 22.98
CA GLY A 38 26.29 11.57 21.66
C GLY A 38 27.82 11.53 21.67
N GLU A 39 28.45 11.21 22.81
CA GLU A 39 29.90 11.16 22.90
C GLU A 39 30.47 9.93 22.17
N ALA A 40 31.04 10.15 20.98
CA ALA A 40 31.55 9.09 20.11
C ALA A 40 32.50 8.11 20.80
N SER A 41 33.39 8.58 21.68
CA SER A 41 34.31 7.70 22.42
C SER A 41 33.59 6.79 23.41
N VAL A 42 32.51 7.26 24.03
CA VAL A 42 31.72 6.48 24.97
C VAL A 42 30.91 5.44 24.21
N ASN A 43 30.23 5.85 23.14
CA ASN A 43 29.44 4.95 22.30
C ASN A 43 30.31 3.85 21.67
N GLN A 44 31.47 4.21 21.11
CA GLN A 44 32.46 3.25 20.60
C GLN A 44 32.90 2.24 21.68
N ASN A 45 33.15 2.72 22.90
CA ASN A 45 33.56 1.85 24.00
C ASN A 45 32.44 0.88 24.43
N LEU A 46 31.18 1.34 24.42
CA LEU A 46 30.02 0.49 24.68
C LEU A 46 29.88 -0.61 23.61
N CYS A 47 30.06 -0.27 22.33
CA CYS A 47 30.08 -1.23 21.23
C CYS A 47 31.16 -2.31 21.44
N GLU A 48 32.40 -1.89 21.73
CA GLU A 48 33.54 -2.80 21.98
C GLU A 48 33.33 -3.73 23.18
N GLN A 49 32.60 -3.27 24.19
CA GLN A 49 32.28 -4.06 25.39
C GLN A 49 31.08 -5.01 25.21
N ARG A 50 30.64 -5.26 23.97
CA ARG A 50 29.50 -6.15 23.65
C ARG A 50 28.19 -5.68 24.28
N ALA A 51 27.98 -4.37 24.41
CA ALA A 51 26.72 -3.83 24.93
C ALA A 51 25.52 -4.34 24.14
N PHE A 52 25.63 -4.46 22.80
CA PHE A 52 24.59 -5.03 21.93
C PHE A 52 24.05 -6.37 22.41
N HIS A 53 24.92 -7.37 22.58
CA HIS A 53 24.49 -8.71 22.99
C HIS A 53 23.87 -8.72 24.39
N GLN A 54 24.35 -7.88 25.30
CA GLN A 54 23.78 -7.75 26.65
C GLN A 54 22.40 -7.10 26.61
N LEU A 55 22.24 -6.01 25.86
CA LEU A 55 20.97 -5.28 25.69
C LEU A 55 19.92 -6.14 24.97
N LEU A 56 20.31 -6.87 23.92
CA LEU A 56 19.44 -7.86 23.27
C LEU A 56 19.03 -8.98 24.23
N GLY A 57 19.98 -9.48 25.04
CA GLY A 57 19.69 -10.47 26.09
C GLY A 57 18.67 -9.95 27.13
N VAL A 58 18.80 -8.69 27.53
CA VAL A 58 17.83 -8.03 28.43
C VAL A 58 16.46 -7.93 27.77
N LEU A 59 16.37 -7.54 26.48
CA LEU A 59 15.10 -7.50 25.76
C LEU A 59 14.42 -8.88 25.70
N ILE A 60 15.18 -9.93 25.39
CA ILE A 60 14.66 -11.32 25.35
C ILE A 60 14.11 -11.72 26.72
N GLN A 61 14.83 -11.43 27.80
CA GLN A 61 14.38 -11.73 29.17
C GLN A 61 13.12 -10.97 29.54
N LEU A 62 13.06 -9.67 29.24
CA LEU A 62 11.88 -8.84 29.49
C LEU A 62 10.69 -9.29 28.63
N GLN A 63 10.93 -9.83 27.43
CA GLN A 63 9.89 -10.37 26.55
C GLN A 63 9.32 -11.70 27.04
N ALA A 64 10.14 -12.56 27.65
CA ALA A 64 9.73 -13.87 28.13
C ALA A 64 8.87 -13.86 29.42
N GLY A 65 8.65 -12.68 30.02
CA GLY A 65 7.69 -12.50 31.12
C GLY A 65 6.23 -12.65 30.67
N CYS A 66 5.28 -12.52 31.60
CA CYS A 66 3.84 -12.65 31.33
C CYS A 66 3.35 -11.73 30.19
N ASP A 67 2.31 -12.17 29.47
CA ASP A 67 1.74 -11.47 28.30
C ASP A 67 1.16 -10.08 28.63
N GLU A 68 0.74 -9.87 29.88
CA GLU A 68 0.41 -8.56 30.44
C GLU A 68 1.68 -7.91 31.00
N LYS A 69 2.32 -7.07 30.18
CA LYS A 69 3.46 -6.27 30.60
C LYS A 69 2.97 -5.06 31.37
N ASP A 70 3.61 -4.79 32.50
CA ASP A 70 3.39 -3.54 33.22
C ASP A 70 4.08 -2.36 32.51
N VAL A 71 3.73 -1.14 32.91
CA VAL A 71 4.30 0.12 32.38
C VAL A 71 5.83 0.13 32.47
N VAL A 72 6.40 -0.47 33.52
CA VAL A 72 7.83 -0.45 33.79
C VAL A 72 8.58 -1.32 32.79
N VAL A 73 8.08 -2.51 32.49
CA VAL A 73 8.68 -3.43 31.52
C VAL A 73 8.61 -2.83 30.12
N VAL A 74 7.47 -2.24 29.72
CA VAL A 74 7.33 -1.59 28.42
C VAL A 74 8.30 -0.42 28.28
N GLU A 75 8.42 0.43 29.31
CA GLU A 75 9.40 1.53 29.35
C GLU A 75 10.83 1.02 29.18
N MET A 76 11.22 -0.03 29.91
CA MET A 76 12.56 -0.60 29.83
C MET A 76 12.86 -1.16 28.44
N MET A 77 11.87 -1.77 27.77
CA MET A 77 12.02 -2.21 26.37
C MET A 77 12.24 -1.04 25.43
N SER A 78 11.43 0.01 25.54
CA SER A 78 11.58 1.22 24.72
C SER A 78 12.93 1.89 24.93
N ASP A 79 13.38 2.00 26.19
CA ASP A 79 14.67 2.62 26.52
C ASP A 79 15.84 1.79 25.97
N VAL A 80 15.76 0.45 26.02
CA VAL A 80 16.81 -0.40 25.45
C VAL A 80 16.83 -0.32 23.92
N GLN A 81 15.69 -0.33 23.25
CA GLN A 81 15.64 -0.13 21.79
C GLN A 81 16.22 1.24 21.41
N TRP A 82 15.86 2.29 22.15
CA TRP A 82 16.39 3.63 21.92
C TRP A 82 17.91 3.70 22.09
N ILE A 83 18.48 3.06 23.12
CA ILE A 83 19.94 2.95 23.28
C ILE A 83 20.56 2.26 22.06
N LEU A 84 19.93 1.19 21.56
CA LEU A 84 20.43 0.47 20.38
C LEU A 84 20.39 1.37 19.13
N SER A 85 19.33 2.15 18.92
CA SER A 85 19.23 3.13 17.82
C SER A 85 20.38 4.13 17.87
N GLU A 86 20.57 4.80 19.01
CA GLU A 86 21.60 5.82 19.22
C GLU A 86 23.02 5.28 18.99
N LEU A 87 23.28 4.03 19.38
CA LEU A 87 24.59 3.40 19.14
C LEU A 87 24.82 3.06 17.65
N CYS A 88 23.76 2.93 16.84
CA CYS A 88 23.85 2.49 15.45
C CYS A 88 23.70 3.61 14.42
N GLU A 89 22.99 4.71 14.72
CA GLU A 89 22.53 5.72 13.75
C GLU A 89 23.64 6.20 12.80
N SER A 90 24.85 6.45 13.33
CA SER A 90 25.99 6.96 12.56
C SER A 90 27.19 5.99 12.46
N ASP A 91 27.04 4.72 12.85
CA ASP A 91 28.14 3.76 12.88
C ASP A 91 27.80 2.45 12.14
N ALA A 92 28.39 2.28 10.95
CA ALA A 92 28.22 1.07 10.15
C ALA A 92 28.70 -0.21 10.86
N ARG A 93 29.75 -0.13 11.70
CA ARG A 93 30.25 -1.29 12.44
C ARG A 93 29.28 -1.69 13.55
N ALA A 94 28.59 -0.72 14.16
CA ALA A 94 27.55 -0.98 15.13
C ALA A 94 26.36 -1.70 14.49
N LYS A 95 25.94 -1.30 13.29
CA LYS A 95 24.90 -2.00 12.50
C LYS A 95 25.30 -3.45 12.18
N GLU A 96 26.55 -3.70 11.81
CA GLU A 96 27.06 -5.07 11.63
C GLU A 96 27.00 -5.90 12.93
N GLN A 97 27.31 -5.29 14.08
CA GLN A 97 27.24 -5.95 15.39
C GLN A 97 25.81 -6.20 15.87
N PHE A 98 24.85 -5.36 15.45
CA PHE A 98 23.43 -5.59 15.67
C PHE A 98 23.01 -6.93 15.06
N GLY A 99 23.43 -7.16 13.81
CA GLY A 99 23.42 -8.47 13.15
C GLY A 99 22.06 -9.16 13.11
N SER A 100 22.06 -10.46 12.83
CA SER A 100 20.81 -11.24 12.68
C SER A 100 19.97 -11.28 13.97
N GLY A 101 20.61 -11.35 15.15
CA GLY A 101 19.90 -11.38 16.43
C GLY A 101 19.14 -10.08 16.72
N GLY A 102 19.72 -8.92 16.37
CA GLY A 102 19.03 -7.64 16.45
C GLY A 102 17.88 -7.54 15.45
N VAL A 103 18.09 -8.00 14.21
CA VAL A 103 17.04 -8.04 13.18
C VAL A 103 15.86 -8.93 13.61
N GLU A 104 16.12 -10.13 14.14
CA GLU A 104 15.06 -10.99 14.67
C GLU A 104 14.30 -10.33 15.83
N MET A 105 14.99 -9.55 16.67
CA MET A 105 14.36 -8.79 17.74
C MET A 105 13.37 -7.76 17.19
N VAL A 106 13.76 -6.90 16.24
CA VAL A 106 12.84 -5.89 15.68
C VAL A 106 11.69 -6.52 14.91
N VAL A 107 11.94 -7.59 14.14
CA VAL A 107 10.89 -8.37 13.45
C VAL A 107 9.86 -8.91 14.45
N ASN A 108 10.31 -9.43 15.59
CA ASN A 108 9.42 -9.94 16.64
C ASN A 108 8.60 -8.84 17.33
N PHE A 109 9.10 -7.60 17.39
CA PHE A 109 8.33 -6.46 17.87
C PHE A 109 7.33 -5.95 16.83
N LEU A 110 7.73 -5.83 15.55
CA LEU A 110 6.84 -5.43 14.46
C LEU A 110 5.63 -6.37 14.33
N LYS A 111 5.84 -7.68 14.45
CA LYS A 111 4.76 -8.70 14.43
C LYS A 111 3.69 -8.52 15.51
N ARG A 112 3.97 -7.76 16.58
CA ARG A 112 2.97 -7.47 17.62
C ARG A 112 1.98 -6.38 17.18
N GLY A 113 2.28 -5.66 16.11
CA GLY A 113 1.42 -4.63 15.52
C GLY A 113 1.13 -3.46 16.46
N SER A 114 0.05 -2.75 16.15
CA SER A 114 -0.41 -1.54 16.84
C SER A 114 -1.56 -1.81 17.82
N GLU A 115 -1.99 -3.05 18.04
CA GLU A 115 -3.21 -3.37 18.81
C GLU A 115 -3.24 -2.74 20.22
N LYS A 116 -2.07 -2.68 20.88
CA LYS A 116 -1.92 -2.11 22.23
C LYS A 116 -1.57 -0.62 22.24
N PHE A 117 -1.60 0.08 21.11
CA PHE A 117 -1.12 1.46 20.98
C PHE A 117 -1.75 2.42 22.01
N TYR A 118 -3.08 2.35 22.19
CA TYR A 118 -3.85 3.18 23.13
C TYR A 118 -4.06 2.54 24.51
N SER A 119 -3.31 1.49 24.86
CA SER A 119 -3.46 0.79 26.16
C SER A 119 -3.11 1.64 27.39
N GLY A 120 -2.42 2.78 27.21
CA GLY A 120 -1.91 3.60 28.31
C GLY A 120 -0.66 3.04 29.00
N LEU A 121 -0.15 1.87 28.55
CA LEU A 121 1.03 1.22 29.15
C LEU A 121 2.37 1.64 28.52
N GLY A 122 2.36 2.59 27.57
CA GLY A 122 3.55 3.05 26.85
C GLY A 122 3.87 2.27 25.56
N HIS A 123 2.95 1.43 25.09
CA HIS A 123 3.12 0.65 23.85
C HIS A 123 3.26 1.51 22.60
N ASN A 124 2.68 2.71 22.58
CA ASN A 124 2.91 3.71 21.54
C ASN A 124 4.40 4.08 21.42
N ARG A 125 5.07 4.34 22.55
CA ARG A 125 6.50 4.65 22.58
C ARG A 125 7.35 3.46 22.17
N LEU A 126 6.98 2.25 22.60
CA LEU A 126 7.65 1.01 22.20
C LEU A 126 7.55 0.74 20.70
N LEU A 127 6.39 1.02 20.11
CA LEU A 127 6.21 0.85 18.67
C LEU A 127 7.09 1.84 17.90
N LEU A 128 7.06 3.12 18.25
CA LEU A 128 7.90 4.14 17.62
C LEU A 128 9.39 3.84 17.80
N SER A 129 9.83 3.41 18.99
CA SER A 129 11.22 2.99 19.20
C SER A 129 11.58 1.73 18.40
N THR A 130 10.61 0.89 18.07
CA THR A 130 10.86 -0.29 17.22
C THR A 130 11.09 0.15 15.78
N VAL A 131 10.25 1.04 15.25
CA VAL A 131 10.42 1.59 13.89
C VAL A 131 11.74 2.37 13.78
N ASP A 132 12.02 3.23 14.76
CA ASP A 132 13.29 3.93 14.87
C ASP A 132 14.50 2.99 14.96
N CYS A 133 14.38 1.88 15.69
CA CYS A 133 15.43 0.87 15.75
C CYS A 133 15.61 0.13 14.40
N VAL A 134 14.56 -0.02 13.59
CA VAL A 134 14.71 -0.54 12.22
C VAL A 134 15.49 0.47 11.39
N TRP A 135 15.07 1.73 11.38
CA TRP A 135 15.73 2.79 10.63
C TRP A 135 17.21 2.96 11.03
N SER A 136 17.48 3.06 12.33
CA SER A 136 18.82 3.31 12.85
C SER A 136 19.73 2.08 12.79
N CYS A 137 19.23 0.88 13.08
CA CYS A 137 20.09 -0.32 13.23
C CYS A 137 20.11 -1.24 12.01
N VAL A 138 19.08 -1.21 11.16
CA VAL A 138 18.94 -2.13 10.03
C VAL A 138 19.25 -1.43 8.71
N VAL A 139 18.65 -0.27 8.48
CA VAL A 139 18.79 0.47 7.21
C VAL A 139 20.20 1.05 7.07
N GLY A 140 20.75 1.00 5.86
CA GLY A 140 22.10 1.43 5.51
C GLY A 140 23.19 0.38 5.71
N SER A 141 22.85 -0.89 5.99
CA SER A 141 23.79 -2.00 6.01
C SER A 141 23.25 -3.21 5.26
N ASP A 142 23.91 -3.56 4.15
CA ASP A 142 23.49 -4.62 3.23
C ASP A 142 23.14 -5.94 3.96
N ALA A 143 23.98 -6.35 4.92
CA ALA A 143 23.81 -7.61 5.63
C ALA A 143 22.55 -7.62 6.52
N THR A 144 22.25 -6.53 7.21
CA THR A 144 21.05 -6.44 8.07
C THR A 144 19.79 -6.21 7.26
N GLU A 145 19.86 -5.40 6.20
CA GLU A 145 18.75 -5.17 5.28
C GLU A 145 18.33 -6.45 4.56
N ASP A 146 19.27 -7.17 3.94
CA ASP A 146 18.98 -8.41 3.22
C ASP A 146 18.34 -9.45 4.16
N TYR A 147 18.85 -9.53 5.40
CA TYR A 147 18.30 -10.43 6.39
C TYR A 147 16.91 -9.98 6.88
N PHE A 148 16.68 -8.67 7.03
CA PHE A 148 15.37 -8.11 7.40
C PHE A 148 14.33 -8.37 6.30
N LEU A 149 14.69 -8.14 5.03
CA LEU A 149 13.86 -8.44 3.87
C LEU A 149 13.56 -9.93 3.75
N ALA A 150 14.54 -10.80 4.00
CA ALA A 150 14.35 -12.25 4.04
C ALA A 150 13.36 -12.69 5.14
N LYS A 151 13.21 -11.90 6.21
CA LYS A 151 12.22 -12.10 7.27
C LYS A 151 10.88 -11.38 7.03
N GLN A 152 10.63 -10.92 5.80
CA GLN A 152 9.45 -10.15 5.40
C GLN A 152 9.33 -8.81 6.13
N GLY A 153 10.47 -8.17 6.42
CA GLY A 153 10.52 -6.91 7.15
C GLY A 153 9.75 -5.76 6.49
N ALA A 154 9.86 -5.58 5.16
CA ALA A 154 9.09 -4.53 4.49
C ALA A 154 7.58 -4.80 4.51
N SER A 155 7.18 -6.08 4.40
CA SER A 155 5.78 -6.49 4.56
C SER A 155 5.24 -6.13 5.94
N LEU A 156 6.02 -6.36 7.01
CA LEU A 156 5.62 -6.01 8.37
C LEU A 156 5.52 -4.48 8.58
N LEU A 157 6.34 -3.69 7.89
CA LEU A 157 6.21 -2.24 7.89
C LEU A 157 4.93 -1.80 7.17
N LEU A 158 4.55 -2.43 6.06
CA LEU A 158 3.28 -2.18 5.36
C LEU A 158 2.07 -2.60 6.20
N ASP A 159 2.13 -3.75 6.87
CA ASP A 159 1.09 -4.18 7.83
C ASP A 159 0.93 -3.15 8.95
N LEU A 160 2.06 -2.61 9.44
CA LEU A 160 2.06 -1.57 10.46
C LEU A 160 1.48 -0.26 9.94
N LEU A 161 1.84 0.15 8.72
CA LEU A 161 1.29 1.34 8.06
C LEU A 161 -0.25 1.27 7.99
N ARG A 162 -0.80 0.10 7.65
CA ARG A 162 -2.25 -0.12 7.56
C ARG A 162 -2.95 -0.13 8.92
N THR A 163 -2.31 -0.68 9.96
CA THR A 163 -2.96 -0.89 11.26
C THR A 163 -2.69 0.21 12.29
N SER A 164 -1.69 1.06 12.07
CA SER A 164 -1.25 2.07 13.03
C SER A 164 -1.97 3.42 12.85
N PRO A 165 -2.03 4.25 13.91
CA PRO A 165 -2.56 5.61 13.80
C PRO A 165 -1.68 6.55 12.95
N PRO A 166 -2.23 7.66 12.42
CA PRO A 166 -1.53 8.59 11.52
C PRO A 166 -0.16 9.08 12.03
N CYS A 167 -0.03 9.32 13.33
CA CYS A 167 1.23 9.76 13.94
C CYS A 167 2.41 8.78 13.80
N VAL A 168 2.16 7.53 13.39
CA VAL A 168 3.19 6.50 13.14
C VAL A 168 3.55 6.42 11.65
N HIS A 169 2.63 6.80 10.76
CA HIS A 169 2.77 6.60 9.31
C HIS A 169 4.02 7.28 8.75
N GLY A 170 4.31 8.51 9.18
CA GLY A 170 5.50 9.25 8.74
C GLY A 170 6.80 8.49 9.01
N ALA A 171 6.97 7.93 10.22
CA ALA A 171 8.16 7.17 10.57
C ALA A 171 8.27 5.86 9.77
N VAL A 172 7.14 5.18 9.55
CA VAL A 172 7.10 3.94 8.76
C VAL A 172 7.42 4.21 7.28
N LEU A 173 6.83 5.25 6.70
CA LEU A 173 7.09 5.64 5.31
C LEU A 173 8.54 6.09 5.10
N SER A 174 9.12 6.85 6.04
CA SER A 174 10.55 7.19 5.98
C SER A 174 11.43 5.94 6.03
N THR A 175 11.12 5.00 6.92
CA THR A 175 11.87 3.73 7.03
C THR A 175 11.76 2.89 5.75
N LEU A 176 10.56 2.79 5.17
CA LEU A 176 10.32 2.09 3.91
C LEU A 176 11.03 2.76 2.74
N LEU A 177 11.04 4.10 2.70
CA LEU A 177 11.70 4.87 1.66
C LEU A 177 13.20 4.60 1.64
N ASP A 178 13.87 4.70 2.79
CA ASP A 178 15.33 4.46 2.83
C ASP A 178 15.66 2.99 2.56
N LEU A 179 14.78 2.06 2.94
CA LEU A 179 14.91 0.65 2.58
C LEU A 179 14.77 0.41 1.06
N CYS A 180 14.17 1.33 0.30
CA CYS A 180 14.06 1.21 -1.16
C CYS A 180 15.41 1.35 -1.89
N ASP A 181 16.46 1.82 -1.21
CA ASP A 181 17.82 1.78 -1.76
C ASP A 181 18.30 0.33 -1.98
N ASN A 182 17.76 -0.62 -1.21
CA ASN A 182 17.99 -2.04 -1.44
C ASN A 182 17.14 -2.55 -2.63
N PRO A 183 17.76 -3.14 -3.67
CA PRO A 183 17.05 -3.57 -4.87
C PRO A 183 15.99 -4.67 -4.62
N ASN A 184 16.11 -5.43 -3.52
CA ASN A 184 15.16 -6.50 -3.20
C ASN A 184 13.83 -5.95 -2.66
N THR A 185 13.84 -4.74 -2.08
CA THR A 185 12.68 -4.11 -1.42
C THR A 185 11.50 -3.93 -2.36
N ARG A 186 11.75 -3.44 -3.59
CA ARG A 186 10.71 -3.20 -4.60
C ARG A 186 9.84 -4.43 -4.84
N SER A 187 10.46 -5.60 -5.01
CA SER A 187 9.75 -6.84 -5.29
C SER A 187 8.84 -7.27 -4.13
N GLN A 188 9.29 -7.02 -2.88
CA GLN A 188 8.54 -7.33 -1.69
C GLN A 188 7.34 -6.39 -1.52
N ILE A 189 7.52 -5.08 -1.74
CA ILE A 189 6.42 -4.10 -1.67
C ILE A 189 5.33 -4.43 -2.72
N LEU A 190 5.71 -4.73 -3.97
CA LEU A 190 4.74 -5.01 -5.03
C LEU A 190 4.02 -6.36 -4.87
N SER A 191 4.65 -7.32 -4.19
CA SER A 191 4.04 -8.64 -3.90
C SER A 191 3.20 -8.65 -2.62
N TRP A 192 3.34 -7.65 -1.76
CA TRP A 192 2.60 -7.56 -0.51
C TRP A 192 1.09 -7.37 -0.74
N ARG A 193 0.30 -8.03 0.11
CA ARG A 193 -1.15 -7.91 0.18
C ARG A 193 -1.57 -7.86 1.64
N ASP A 194 -2.54 -7.01 1.98
CA ASP A 194 -3.14 -7.03 3.31
C ASP A 194 -4.13 -8.19 3.50
N ALA A 195 -4.80 -8.22 4.65
CA ALA A 195 -5.81 -9.23 4.97
C ALA A 195 -7.03 -9.18 4.04
N ASP A 196 -7.34 -8.01 3.46
CA ASP A 196 -8.45 -7.78 2.53
C ASP A 196 -8.03 -7.98 1.06
N GLY A 197 -6.75 -8.26 0.81
CA GLY A 197 -6.19 -8.44 -0.54
C GLY A 197 -5.75 -7.15 -1.23
N GLN A 198 -5.74 -6.01 -0.52
CA GLN A 198 -5.30 -4.73 -1.04
C GLN A 198 -3.79 -4.70 -1.27
N THR A 199 -3.38 -3.95 -2.28
CA THR A 199 -1.96 -3.86 -2.68
C THR A 199 -1.29 -2.66 -2.02
N ALA A 200 0.04 -2.71 -1.86
CA ALA A 200 0.79 -1.59 -1.29
C ALA A 200 0.61 -0.28 -2.08
N PRO A 201 0.65 -0.27 -3.44
CA PRO A 201 0.35 0.93 -4.22
C PRO A 201 -1.02 1.53 -3.91
N ARG A 202 -2.04 0.68 -3.75
CA ARG A 202 -3.38 1.14 -3.42
C ARG A 202 -3.42 1.83 -2.06
N ILE A 203 -2.84 1.23 -1.02
CA ILE A 203 -2.82 1.82 0.33
C ILE A 203 -2.03 3.12 0.35
N LEU A 204 -0.92 3.22 -0.39
CA LEU A 204 -0.16 4.46 -0.50
C LEU A 204 -0.99 5.59 -1.14
N LEU A 205 -1.85 5.27 -2.12
CA LEU A 205 -2.75 6.24 -2.75
C LEU A 205 -3.95 6.58 -1.85
N GLU A 206 -4.46 5.61 -1.07
CA GLU A 206 -5.46 5.87 -0.03
C GLU A 206 -4.93 6.86 1.01
N LEU A 207 -3.72 6.63 1.55
CA LEU A 207 -3.06 7.55 2.50
C LEU A 207 -2.81 8.93 1.90
N TRP A 208 -2.49 9.01 0.60
CA TRP A 208 -2.36 10.29 -0.08
C TRP A 208 -3.67 11.07 -0.07
N ARG A 209 -4.80 10.41 -0.38
CA ARG A 209 -6.13 11.03 -0.40
C ARG A 209 -6.56 11.47 1.01
N GLU A 210 -6.34 10.63 2.01
CA GLU A 210 -6.62 10.94 3.42
C GLU A 210 -5.85 12.20 3.88
N GLU A 211 -4.54 12.27 3.60
CA GLU A 211 -3.71 13.44 3.92
C GLU A 211 -4.22 14.71 3.20
N GLU A 212 -4.61 14.59 1.92
CA GLU A 212 -5.10 15.73 1.14
C GLU A 212 -6.46 16.25 1.62
N GLU A 213 -7.40 15.38 1.97
CA GLU A 213 -8.75 15.75 2.36
C GLU A 213 -8.84 16.17 3.83
N GLU A 214 -8.30 15.37 4.74
CA GLU A 214 -8.49 15.55 6.19
C GLU A 214 -7.54 16.60 6.78
N GLU A 215 -6.27 16.61 6.37
CA GLU A 215 -5.24 17.46 6.98
C GLU A 215 -4.99 18.73 6.15
N LEU A 216 -4.84 18.60 4.82
CA LEU A 216 -4.41 19.71 3.96
C LEU A 216 -5.58 20.48 3.31
N GLY A 217 -6.74 19.85 3.18
CA GLY A 217 -7.96 20.41 2.60
C GLY A 217 -7.87 20.74 1.10
N VAL A 218 -7.05 20.03 0.34
CA VAL A 218 -6.86 20.24 -1.11
C VAL A 218 -8.18 20.04 -1.85
N LEU A 219 -8.50 20.94 -2.79
CA LEU A 219 -9.75 20.86 -3.55
C LEU A 219 -9.64 19.83 -4.69
N ARG A 220 -10.58 18.89 -4.70
CA ARG A 220 -10.71 17.82 -5.71
C ARG A 220 -12.12 17.78 -6.28
N ASP A 221 -12.24 17.28 -7.51
CA ASP A 221 -13.55 16.99 -8.08
C ASP A 221 -14.19 15.73 -7.47
N GLN A 222 -15.37 15.34 -7.95
CA GLN A 222 -16.10 14.18 -7.43
C GLN A 222 -15.39 12.81 -7.63
N HIS A 223 -14.34 12.76 -8.45
CA HIS A 223 -13.55 11.56 -8.72
C HIS A 223 -12.10 11.68 -8.22
N GLY A 224 -11.77 12.70 -7.41
CA GLY A 224 -10.41 12.93 -6.93
C GLY A 224 -9.49 13.65 -7.92
N GLY A 225 -10.03 14.19 -9.02
CA GLY A 225 -9.30 14.91 -10.06
C GLY A 225 -8.94 16.35 -9.71
N ILE A 226 -8.07 16.96 -10.53
CA ILE A 226 -7.68 18.37 -10.41
C ILE A 226 -8.83 19.27 -10.89
N ILE A 227 -9.24 20.25 -10.07
CA ILE A 227 -10.26 21.25 -10.45
C ILE A 227 -9.63 22.46 -11.15
N ASP A 228 -8.60 23.04 -10.55
CA ASP A 228 -7.96 24.27 -11.02
C ASP A 228 -6.52 23.95 -11.46
N PRO A 229 -6.20 24.06 -12.77
CA PRO A 229 -4.85 23.79 -13.26
C PRO A 229 -3.80 24.77 -12.71
N LYS A 230 -4.21 25.93 -12.17
CA LYS A 230 -3.30 26.88 -11.50
C LYS A 230 -3.03 26.50 -10.05
N LYS A 231 -3.85 25.62 -9.46
CA LYS A 231 -3.80 25.23 -8.05
C LYS A 231 -4.00 23.72 -7.91
N PRO A 232 -3.16 22.90 -8.56
CA PRO A 232 -3.40 21.47 -8.68
C PRO A 232 -3.30 20.72 -7.35
N ILE A 233 -2.47 21.19 -6.42
CA ILE A 233 -2.21 20.55 -5.12
C ILE A 233 -2.17 21.52 -3.94
N LEU A 234 -2.69 22.74 -4.16
CA LEU A 234 -2.62 23.86 -3.20
C LEU A 234 -3.47 23.55 -1.97
N THR A 235 -2.88 23.74 -0.80
CA THR A 235 -3.53 23.48 0.50
C THR A 235 -4.35 24.68 0.98
N ARG A 236 -5.34 24.45 1.85
CA ARG A 236 -6.13 25.56 2.43
C ARG A 236 -5.27 26.51 3.24
N LEU A 237 -4.33 25.97 4.02
CA LEU A 237 -3.43 26.77 4.84
C LEU A 237 -2.55 27.69 3.98
N GLN A 238 -1.95 27.16 2.90
CA GLN A 238 -1.19 27.99 1.97
C GLN A 238 -2.05 29.06 1.31
N GLN A 239 -3.31 28.74 0.98
CA GLN A 239 -4.24 29.71 0.39
C GLN A 239 -4.58 30.86 1.35
N ASP A 240 -4.74 30.56 2.64
CA ASP A 240 -4.99 31.58 3.67
C ASP A 240 -3.75 32.45 3.93
N VAL A 241 -2.56 31.84 4.02
CA VAL A 241 -1.29 32.55 4.27
C VAL A 241 -0.88 33.41 3.07
N SER A 242 -1.14 32.92 1.85
CA SER A 242 -0.85 33.65 0.59
C SER A 242 -1.78 34.86 0.37
N GLY A 243 -2.79 35.05 1.22
CA GLY A 243 -3.84 36.05 1.08
C GLY A 243 -3.49 37.50 1.45
N GLY A 244 -2.28 37.83 1.88
CA GLY A 244 -1.93 39.24 2.10
C GLY A 244 -0.69 39.63 2.90
N SER A 245 0.20 38.70 3.27
CA SER A 245 1.45 39.04 3.98
C SER A 245 2.68 38.54 3.23
N SER A 246 3.68 39.42 3.10
CA SER A 246 5.02 39.03 2.65
C SER A 246 5.69 38.11 3.67
N PHE A 247 6.45 37.14 3.18
CA PHE A 247 7.18 36.20 4.02
C PHE A 247 8.53 36.79 4.50
N PRO A 248 9.01 36.40 5.70
CA PRO A 248 10.37 36.75 6.13
C PRO A 248 11.41 36.20 5.15
N ALA A 249 12.38 37.04 4.76
CA ALA A 249 13.46 36.65 3.84
C ALA A 249 14.34 35.50 4.36
N ASP A 250 14.36 35.27 5.68
CA ASP A 250 15.17 34.24 6.33
C ASP A 250 14.44 32.88 6.47
N SER A 251 13.19 32.77 6.02
CA SER A 251 12.40 31.54 6.11
C SER A 251 12.19 30.89 4.73
N PRO A 252 12.22 29.54 4.64
CA PRO A 252 11.79 28.85 3.43
C PRO A 252 10.33 29.19 3.09
N SER A 253 9.98 29.10 1.80
CA SER A 253 8.62 29.38 1.35
C SER A 253 7.63 28.34 1.89
N ALA A 254 6.34 28.69 1.96
CA ALA A 254 5.32 27.79 2.50
C ALA A 254 5.24 26.46 1.72
N ALA A 255 5.34 26.52 0.38
CA ALA A 255 5.42 25.32 -0.45
C ALA A 255 6.62 24.41 -0.11
N VAL A 256 7.77 24.99 0.26
CA VAL A 256 8.98 24.22 0.65
C VAL A 256 8.82 23.61 2.04
N LEU A 257 8.33 24.36 3.02
CA LEU A 257 8.13 23.85 4.37
C LEU A 257 7.16 22.67 4.38
N GLU A 258 6.07 22.77 3.64
CA GLU A 258 5.03 21.75 3.59
C GLU A 258 5.54 20.39 3.07
N VAL A 259 6.50 20.38 2.14
CA VAL A 259 7.14 19.13 1.64
C VAL A 259 7.76 18.32 2.79
N SER A 260 8.25 18.99 3.84
CA SER A 260 8.89 18.33 4.99
C SER A 260 7.90 17.88 6.06
N GLU A 261 6.70 18.48 6.11
CA GLU A 261 5.75 18.31 7.21
C GLU A 261 4.71 17.21 6.97
N ASN A 262 4.48 16.83 5.71
CA ASN A 262 3.42 15.90 5.33
C ASN A 262 3.92 14.52 4.83
N LEU A 263 2.97 13.63 4.54
CA LEU A 263 3.25 12.29 4.00
C LEU A 263 3.47 12.29 2.48
N ARG A 264 2.98 13.31 1.76
CA ARG A 264 2.95 13.35 0.28
C ARG A 264 4.32 13.15 -0.34
N ALA A 265 5.34 13.86 0.15
CA ALA A 265 6.70 13.73 -0.38
C ALA A 265 7.26 12.31 -0.23
N LYS A 266 6.98 11.65 0.91
CA LYS A 266 7.44 10.29 1.19
C LYS A 266 6.74 9.28 0.27
N ILE A 267 5.42 9.42 0.10
CA ILE A 267 4.62 8.59 -0.81
C ILE A 267 5.13 8.74 -2.25
N TYR A 268 5.33 9.98 -2.72
CA TYR A 268 5.89 10.26 -4.05
C TYR A 268 7.24 9.57 -4.26
N LEU A 269 8.16 9.70 -3.30
CA LEU A 269 9.49 9.12 -3.41
C LEU A 269 9.45 7.59 -3.42
N ILE A 270 8.56 6.97 -2.63
CA ILE A 270 8.33 5.52 -2.70
C ILE A 270 7.83 5.12 -4.10
N PHE A 271 6.91 5.88 -4.70
CA PHE A 271 6.49 5.62 -6.09
C PHE A 271 7.61 5.79 -7.12
N CYS A 272 8.56 6.70 -6.90
CA CYS A 272 9.77 6.77 -7.72
C CYS A 272 10.60 5.48 -7.64
N CYS A 273 10.65 4.83 -6.47
CA CYS A 273 11.31 3.53 -6.28
C CYS A 273 10.53 2.37 -6.91
N LEU A 274 9.20 2.36 -6.78
CA LEU A 274 8.34 1.30 -7.33
C LEU A 274 8.20 1.39 -8.85
N GLY A 275 8.20 2.60 -9.38
CA GLY A 275 7.77 2.95 -10.73
C GLY A 275 6.27 3.24 -10.80
N PHE A 276 5.87 3.94 -11.86
CA PHE A 276 4.48 4.38 -12.09
C PHE A 276 3.71 3.49 -13.09
N GLN A 277 4.28 2.35 -13.50
CA GLN A 277 3.73 1.47 -14.53
C GLN A 277 3.49 0.07 -13.95
N GLU A 278 2.47 -0.61 -14.48
CA GLU A 278 2.13 -2.01 -14.15
C GLU A 278 1.91 -2.26 -12.65
N LEU A 279 1.35 -1.27 -11.95
CA LEU A 279 1.04 -1.39 -10.53
C LEU A 279 -0.19 -2.28 -10.32
N PRO A 280 -0.13 -3.28 -9.43
CA PRO A 280 -1.21 -4.25 -9.26
C PRO A 280 -2.38 -3.69 -8.45
N GLY A 281 -3.60 -4.09 -8.83
CA GLY A 281 -4.81 -3.91 -8.00
C GLY A 281 -5.29 -2.48 -7.84
N LEU A 282 -4.98 -1.61 -8.80
CA LEU A 282 -5.43 -0.21 -8.81
C LEU A 282 -6.79 -0.08 -9.52
N SER A 283 -7.68 0.71 -8.93
CA SER A 283 -8.95 1.14 -9.53
C SER A 283 -8.78 2.39 -10.40
N ALA A 284 -9.82 2.80 -11.13
CA ALA A 284 -9.80 4.05 -11.92
C ALA A 284 -9.50 5.28 -11.05
N GLU A 285 -10.12 5.36 -9.85
CA GLU A 285 -9.86 6.41 -8.86
C GLU A 285 -8.40 6.41 -8.38
N ASP A 286 -7.81 5.23 -8.20
CA ASP A 286 -6.40 5.11 -7.87
C ASP A 286 -5.50 5.62 -9.00
N PHE A 287 -5.83 5.34 -10.27
CA PHE A 287 -5.09 5.89 -11.41
C PHE A 287 -5.24 7.41 -11.55
N VAL A 288 -6.43 7.96 -11.26
CA VAL A 288 -6.64 9.41 -11.17
C VAL A 288 -5.72 10.02 -10.12
N THR A 289 -5.65 9.43 -8.93
CA THR A 289 -4.74 9.87 -7.86
C THR A 289 -3.28 9.72 -8.25
N LEU A 290 -2.92 8.59 -8.86
CA LEU A 290 -1.55 8.28 -9.29
C LEU A 290 -1.02 9.28 -10.32
N SER A 291 -1.88 9.77 -11.23
CA SER A 291 -1.52 10.81 -12.20
C SER A 291 -1.06 12.11 -11.52
N ILE A 292 -1.66 12.45 -10.37
CA ILE A 292 -1.28 13.59 -9.55
C ILE A 292 0.04 13.30 -8.83
N VAL A 293 0.14 12.15 -8.16
CA VAL A 293 1.36 11.74 -7.43
C VAL A 293 2.56 11.75 -8.36
N ARG A 294 2.43 11.21 -9.57
CA ARG A 294 3.50 11.18 -10.59
C ARG A 294 4.05 12.57 -10.92
N ARG A 295 3.23 13.61 -10.80
CA ARG A 295 3.57 15.02 -11.09
C ARG A 295 3.75 15.87 -9.84
N TYR A 296 3.81 15.27 -8.65
CA TYR A 296 3.89 15.99 -7.38
C TYR A 296 4.99 17.06 -7.34
N LEU A 297 6.24 16.70 -7.68
CA LEU A 297 7.33 17.68 -7.68
C LEU A 297 7.18 18.75 -8.75
N ASP A 298 6.63 18.42 -9.92
CA ASP A 298 6.36 19.41 -10.98
C ASP A 298 5.37 20.47 -10.46
N PHE A 299 4.33 20.03 -9.74
CA PHE A 299 3.36 20.93 -9.11
C PHE A 299 3.95 21.72 -7.94
N LYS A 300 4.77 21.10 -7.08
CA LYS A 300 5.44 21.81 -5.97
C LYS A 300 6.40 22.87 -6.46
N VAL A 301 7.16 22.61 -7.51
CA VAL A 301 8.00 23.62 -8.16
C VAL A 301 7.13 24.77 -8.69
N GLY A 302 5.98 24.46 -9.29
CA GLY A 302 4.99 25.46 -9.70
C GLY A 302 4.52 26.37 -8.56
N GLU A 303 4.14 25.79 -7.43
CA GLU A 303 3.72 26.55 -6.24
C GLU A 303 4.82 27.50 -5.73
N VAL A 304 6.08 27.06 -5.72
CA VAL A 304 7.22 27.91 -5.33
C VAL A 304 7.38 29.09 -6.29
N TRP A 305 7.23 28.87 -7.59
CA TRP A 305 7.29 29.95 -8.58
C TRP A 305 6.11 30.92 -8.44
N ASP A 306 4.91 30.44 -8.12
CA ASP A 306 3.75 31.29 -7.87
C ASP A 306 3.90 32.11 -6.58
N GLU A 307 4.48 31.51 -5.53
CA GLU A 307 4.85 32.22 -4.29
C GLU A 307 5.87 33.32 -4.58
N LEU A 308 6.96 33.01 -5.30
CA LEU A 308 7.97 33.98 -5.69
C LEU A 308 7.39 35.12 -6.53
N SER A 309 6.55 34.78 -7.52
CA SER A 309 5.90 35.76 -8.39
C SER A 309 5.04 36.75 -7.60
N ARG A 310 4.34 36.25 -6.58
CA ARG A 310 3.50 37.05 -5.71
C ARG A 310 4.31 37.97 -4.80
N GLU A 311 5.39 37.46 -4.20
CA GLU A 311 6.28 38.26 -3.35
C GLU A 311 6.92 39.42 -4.14
N LEU A 312 7.40 39.16 -5.35
CA LEU A 312 7.99 40.20 -6.21
C LEU A 312 7.02 41.36 -6.49
N VAL A 313 5.73 41.03 -6.68
CA VAL A 313 4.66 42.02 -6.86
C VAL A 313 4.38 42.78 -5.57
N LEU A 314 4.33 42.11 -4.42
CA LEU A 314 4.10 42.73 -3.11
C LEU A 314 5.22 43.70 -2.71
N ASP A 315 6.48 43.35 -3.00
CA ASP A 315 7.64 44.19 -2.75
C ASP A 315 7.79 45.36 -3.74
N GLY A 316 6.97 45.38 -4.80
CA GLY A 316 7.05 46.37 -5.86
C GLY A 316 8.35 46.28 -6.67
N THR A 317 8.96 45.10 -6.71
CA THR A 317 10.22 44.86 -7.44
C THR A 317 9.94 44.91 -8.94
N LYS A 318 10.65 45.80 -9.65
CA LYS A 318 10.56 45.89 -11.11
C LYS A 318 11.48 44.85 -11.75
N LEU A 319 10.87 43.83 -12.33
CA LEU A 319 11.56 42.84 -13.14
C LEU A 319 12.02 43.45 -14.47
N THR A 320 13.06 42.89 -15.06
CA THR A 320 13.40 43.22 -16.45
C THR A 320 12.42 42.52 -17.39
N SER A 321 12.24 43.05 -18.61
CA SER A 321 11.33 42.43 -19.59
C SER A 321 11.65 40.95 -19.87
N ASN A 322 12.93 40.56 -19.78
CA ASN A 322 13.34 39.17 -19.98
C ASN A 322 12.93 38.28 -18.81
N ASP A 323 13.07 38.79 -17.58
CA ASP A 323 12.69 38.05 -16.37
C ASP A 323 11.16 37.90 -16.27
N GLU A 324 10.40 38.93 -16.67
CA GLU A 324 8.93 38.85 -16.75
C GLU A 324 8.46 37.79 -17.75
N GLU A 325 9.12 37.70 -18.92
CA GLU A 325 8.80 36.69 -19.93
C GLU A 325 9.19 35.28 -19.46
N ALA A 326 10.35 35.13 -18.82
CA ALA A 326 10.78 33.86 -18.24
C ALA A 326 9.82 33.36 -17.16
N LEU A 327 9.43 34.24 -16.23
CA LEU A 327 8.49 33.92 -15.15
C LEU A 327 7.12 33.53 -15.70
N ARG A 328 6.61 34.25 -16.70
CA ARG A 328 5.35 33.89 -17.38
C ARG A 328 5.43 32.52 -18.04
N SER A 329 6.53 32.23 -18.75
CA SER A 329 6.75 30.94 -19.41
C SER A 329 6.80 29.78 -18.40
N ILE A 330 7.41 29.99 -17.23
CA ILE A 330 7.45 29.00 -16.15
C ILE A 330 6.04 28.72 -15.62
N CYS A 331 5.26 29.76 -15.29
CA CYS A 331 3.88 29.59 -14.83
C CYS A 331 3.01 28.88 -15.90
N GLU A 332 3.12 29.29 -17.16
CA GLU A 332 2.40 28.64 -18.28
C GLU A 332 2.76 27.15 -18.40
N THR A 333 4.04 26.80 -18.26
CA THR A 333 4.50 25.40 -18.30
C THR A 333 3.95 24.57 -17.15
N SER A 334 3.87 25.15 -15.95
CA SER A 334 3.28 24.49 -14.78
C SER A 334 1.78 24.24 -14.97
N GLU A 335 1.04 25.26 -15.43
CA GLU A 335 -0.39 25.15 -15.74
C GLU A 335 -0.66 24.14 -16.88
N ASP A 336 0.17 24.12 -17.92
CA ASP A 336 0.07 23.14 -19.02
C ASP A 336 0.30 21.71 -18.51
N THR A 337 1.21 21.52 -17.55
CA THR A 337 1.43 20.21 -16.93
C THR A 337 0.18 19.74 -16.19
N ALA A 338 -0.47 20.64 -15.44
CA ALA A 338 -1.72 20.33 -14.76
C ALA A 338 -2.87 20.05 -15.75
N ARG A 339 -2.99 20.83 -16.85
CA ARG A 339 -3.98 20.57 -17.90
C ARG A 339 -3.82 19.20 -18.54
N ARG A 340 -2.59 18.78 -18.84
CA ARG A 340 -2.32 17.43 -19.38
C ARG A 340 -2.70 16.32 -18.40
N VAL A 341 -2.52 16.55 -17.10
CA VAL A 341 -2.96 15.59 -16.07
C VAL A 341 -4.48 15.53 -16.01
N MET A 342 -5.18 16.66 -16.12
CA MET A 342 -6.66 16.65 -16.20
C MET A 342 -7.18 15.91 -17.44
N GLU A 343 -6.50 16.05 -18.58
CA GLU A 343 -6.79 15.28 -19.79
C GLU A 343 -6.58 13.78 -19.55
N GLU A 344 -5.44 13.38 -18.96
CA GLU A 344 -5.15 11.98 -18.58
C GLU A 344 -6.21 11.42 -17.61
N GLN A 345 -6.64 12.21 -16.62
CA GLN A 345 -7.69 11.84 -15.67
C GLN A 345 -9.05 11.63 -16.37
N SER A 346 -9.38 12.47 -17.35
CA SER A 346 -10.61 12.33 -18.12
C SER A 346 -10.58 11.05 -18.97
N ASP A 347 -9.46 10.78 -19.64
CA ASP A 347 -9.26 9.56 -20.44
C ASP A 347 -9.40 8.29 -19.60
N ILE A 348 -8.85 8.28 -18.36
CA ILE A 348 -8.97 7.16 -17.43
C ILE A 348 -10.44 6.87 -17.09
N LEU A 349 -11.22 7.91 -16.79
CA LEU A 349 -12.63 7.78 -16.43
C LEU A 349 -13.49 7.35 -17.62
N GLU A 350 -13.24 7.90 -18.81
CA GLU A 350 -13.92 7.50 -20.04
C GLU A 350 -13.65 6.03 -20.39
N GLN A 351 -12.40 5.58 -20.22
CA GLN A 351 -12.04 4.19 -20.45
C GLN A 351 -12.77 3.24 -19.46
N GLN A 352 -12.83 3.61 -18.18
CA GLN A 352 -13.57 2.84 -17.18
C GLN A 352 -15.06 2.75 -17.51
N GLN A 353 -15.69 3.88 -17.86
CA GLN A 353 -17.10 3.92 -18.24
C GLN A 353 -17.40 3.05 -19.47
N SER A 354 -16.50 3.05 -20.45
CA SER A 354 -16.62 2.21 -21.66
C SER A 354 -16.56 0.71 -21.32
N VAL A 355 -15.67 0.32 -20.41
CA VAL A 355 -15.57 -1.08 -19.93
C VAL A 355 -16.84 -1.49 -19.19
N GLU A 356 -17.33 -0.67 -18.26
CA GLU A 356 -18.55 -0.94 -17.49
C GLU A 356 -19.78 -1.08 -18.40
N LEU A 357 -19.93 -0.19 -19.39
CA LEU A 357 -21.03 -0.25 -20.36
C LEU A 357 -20.95 -1.53 -21.21
N HIS A 358 -19.74 -1.95 -21.58
CA HIS A 358 -19.54 -3.18 -22.34
C HIS A 358 -19.92 -4.41 -21.50
N GLU A 359 -19.49 -4.47 -20.24
CA GLU A 359 -19.83 -5.55 -19.30
C GLU A 359 -21.34 -5.62 -19.06
N GLU A 360 -22.00 -4.48 -18.84
CA GLU A 360 -23.46 -4.41 -18.69
C GLU A 360 -24.17 -4.92 -19.95
N MET A 361 -23.69 -4.54 -21.13
CA MET A 361 -24.25 -5.01 -22.40
C MET A 361 -24.11 -6.54 -22.53
N MET A 362 -22.96 -7.10 -22.18
CA MET A 362 -22.73 -8.54 -22.21
C MET A 362 -23.62 -9.29 -21.22
N ALA A 363 -23.77 -8.77 -20.00
CA ALA A 363 -24.68 -9.32 -18.99
C ALA A 363 -26.16 -9.27 -19.44
N TYR A 364 -26.58 -8.19 -20.10
CA TYR A 364 -27.93 -8.06 -20.65
C TYR A 364 -28.19 -9.08 -21.77
N VAL A 365 -27.21 -9.29 -22.65
CA VAL A 365 -27.28 -10.31 -23.72
C VAL A 365 -27.38 -11.71 -23.12
N GLU A 366 -26.55 -12.01 -22.11
CA GLU A 366 -26.59 -13.29 -21.40
C GLU A 366 -27.96 -13.52 -20.75
N MET A 367 -28.46 -12.54 -19.99
CA MET A 367 -29.78 -12.61 -19.37
C MET A 367 -30.86 -12.86 -20.41
N LYS A 368 -30.87 -12.12 -21.52
CA LYS A 368 -31.84 -12.31 -22.61
C LYS A 368 -31.76 -13.71 -23.23
N SER A 369 -30.55 -14.26 -23.37
CA SER A 369 -30.36 -15.63 -23.85
C SER A 369 -30.95 -16.65 -22.88
N HIS A 370 -30.75 -16.46 -21.58
CA HIS A 370 -31.29 -17.31 -20.52
C HIS A 370 -32.83 -17.27 -20.51
N TRP A 371 -33.44 -16.08 -20.61
CA TRP A 371 -34.89 -15.92 -20.77
C TRP A 371 -35.41 -16.68 -22.00
N LYS A 372 -34.71 -16.58 -23.14
CA LYS A 372 -35.11 -17.27 -24.36
C LYS A 372 -35.04 -18.80 -24.22
N GLN A 373 -34.00 -19.30 -23.54
CA GLN A 373 -33.84 -20.73 -23.28
C GLN A 373 -34.90 -21.26 -22.31
N GLN A 374 -35.24 -20.49 -21.28
CA GLN A 374 -36.32 -20.82 -20.36
C GLN A 374 -37.67 -20.89 -21.07
N GLU A 375 -37.96 -19.94 -21.95
CA GLU A 375 -39.17 -19.95 -22.78
C GLU A 375 -39.24 -21.17 -23.70
N LEU A 376 -38.13 -21.50 -24.39
CA LEU A 376 -38.08 -22.70 -25.23
C LEU A 376 -38.27 -24.00 -24.43
N THR A 377 -37.77 -24.03 -23.19
CA THR A 377 -37.93 -25.16 -22.28
C THR A 377 -39.36 -25.26 -21.76
N ALA A 378 -40.01 -24.14 -21.46
CA ALA A 378 -41.43 -24.09 -21.11
C ALA A 378 -42.31 -24.57 -22.28
N GLN A 379 -42.01 -24.13 -23.51
CA GLN A 379 -42.73 -24.56 -24.71
C GLN A 379 -42.53 -26.04 -25.01
N SER A 380 -41.31 -26.57 -24.87
CA SER A 380 -41.04 -27.99 -25.07
C SER A 380 -41.70 -28.84 -24.00
N TRP A 381 -41.73 -28.38 -22.74
CA TRP A 381 -42.48 -28.99 -21.65
C TRP A 381 -43.98 -28.99 -21.91
N GLN A 382 -44.55 -27.87 -22.33
CA GLN A 382 -45.98 -27.76 -22.66
C GLN A 382 -46.36 -28.71 -23.82
N ASN A 383 -45.51 -28.81 -24.84
CA ASN A 383 -45.68 -29.78 -25.93
C ASN A 383 -45.60 -31.23 -25.43
N TYR A 384 -44.66 -31.54 -24.54
CA TYR A 384 -44.53 -32.87 -23.94
C TYR A 384 -45.78 -33.24 -23.12
N VAL A 385 -46.25 -32.33 -22.27
CA VAL A 385 -47.48 -32.49 -21.48
C VAL A 385 -48.68 -32.70 -22.41
N SER A 386 -48.86 -31.84 -23.42
CA SER A 386 -49.97 -31.97 -24.38
C SER A 386 -49.94 -33.33 -25.10
N ARG A 387 -48.76 -33.80 -25.52
CA ARG A 387 -48.61 -35.12 -26.17
C ARG A 387 -48.84 -36.32 -25.25
N THR A 388 -48.80 -36.15 -23.93
CA THR A 388 -48.91 -37.24 -22.96
C THR A 388 -50.21 -37.23 -22.15
N SER A 389 -50.85 -36.07 -21.99
CA SER A 389 -52.05 -35.91 -21.17
C SER A 389 -53.25 -35.29 -21.89
N ASP A 390 -53.10 -34.68 -23.08
CA ASP A 390 -54.25 -34.15 -23.83
C ASP A 390 -54.87 -35.26 -24.69
N TYR A 391 -56.11 -35.63 -24.35
CA TYR A 391 -56.85 -36.72 -24.99
C TYR A 391 -57.07 -36.47 -26.50
N ASN A 392 -57.27 -35.22 -26.91
CA ASN A 392 -57.51 -34.88 -28.31
C ASN A 392 -56.23 -35.03 -29.14
N VAL A 393 -55.09 -34.57 -28.62
CA VAL A 393 -53.78 -34.70 -29.26
C VAL A 393 -53.36 -36.18 -29.35
N LEU A 394 -53.65 -36.97 -28.31
CA LEU A 394 -53.39 -38.42 -28.32
C LEU A 394 -54.25 -39.16 -29.35
N GLN A 395 -55.51 -38.76 -29.54
CA GLN A 395 -56.39 -39.29 -30.58
C GLN A 395 -55.82 -39.01 -31.98
N GLU A 396 -55.42 -37.76 -32.26
CA GLU A 396 -54.84 -37.37 -33.55
C GLU A 396 -53.53 -38.12 -33.85
N VAL A 397 -52.61 -38.21 -32.88
CA VAL A 397 -51.36 -38.96 -33.05
C VAL A 397 -51.62 -40.46 -33.28
N LYS A 398 -52.66 -41.02 -32.65
CA LYS A 398 -53.06 -42.42 -32.88
C LYS A 398 -53.62 -42.63 -34.28
N VAL A 399 -54.36 -41.67 -34.83
CA VAL A 399 -54.86 -41.73 -36.22
C VAL A 399 -53.70 -41.65 -37.20
N GLN A 400 -52.79 -40.69 -37.05
CA GLN A 400 -51.61 -40.55 -37.92
C GLN A 400 -50.71 -41.79 -37.90
N ARG A 401 -50.52 -42.42 -36.72
CA ARG A 401 -49.76 -43.68 -36.63
C ARG A 401 -50.45 -44.83 -37.36
N LYS A 402 -51.78 -44.89 -37.35
CA LYS A 402 -52.52 -45.92 -38.11
C LYS A 402 -52.36 -45.72 -39.62
N GLU A 403 -52.43 -44.48 -40.09
CA GLU A 403 -52.23 -44.13 -41.50
C GLU A 403 -50.81 -44.48 -41.97
N GLN A 404 -49.79 -44.18 -41.15
CA GLN A 404 -48.41 -44.58 -41.46
C GLN A 404 -48.23 -46.10 -41.50
N VAL A 405 -48.83 -46.83 -40.56
CA VAL A 405 -48.78 -48.30 -40.55
C VAL A 405 -49.49 -48.90 -41.77
N GLU A 406 -50.64 -48.34 -42.17
CA GLU A 406 -51.35 -48.77 -43.39
C GLU A 406 -50.56 -48.47 -44.66
N SER A 407 -49.87 -47.33 -44.74
CA SER A 407 -48.99 -46.98 -45.88
C SER A 407 -47.74 -47.86 -46.00
N SER A 408 -47.33 -48.51 -44.90
CA SER A 408 -46.09 -49.30 -44.83
C SER A 408 -46.27 -50.81 -45.09
N ARG A 409 -47.50 -51.26 -45.42
CA ARG A 409 -47.75 -52.68 -45.76
C ARG A 409 -47.29 -53.00 -47.18
N PRO A 410 -46.37 -53.97 -47.40
CA PRO A 410 -45.95 -54.38 -48.74
C PRO A 410 -47.05 -55.19 -49.45
N THR A 411 -47.32 -54.87 -50.72
CA THR A 411 -48.10 -55.72 -51.65
C THR A 411 -47.23 -56.84 -52.23
N PRO A 412 -47.72 -58.10 -52.38
CA PRO A 412 -46.90 -59.20 -52.91
C PRO A 412 -46.66 -59.06 -54.42
N GLU A 413 -45.43 -59.33 -54.85
CA GLU A 413 -44.94 -59.25 -56.24
C GLU A 413 -45.47 -60.38 -57.15
N ASP A 414 -45.53 -60.10 -58.46
CA ASP A 414 -45.38 -61.14 -59.49
C ASP A 414 -44.52 -60.63 -60.68
N GLY A 415 -43.27 -61.09 -60.71
CA GLY A 415 -42.51 -61.55 -61.88
C GLY A 415 -42.09 -60.58 -62.99
N GLY A 416 -40.78 -60.30 -63.10
CA GLY A 416 -40.19 -59.96 -64.41
C GLY A 416 -38.83 -59.24 -64.40
N ALA A 417 -37.75 -60.03 -64.38
CA ALA A 417 -36.33 -59.73 -64.60
C ALA A 417 -35.92 -58.44 -65.38
N ALA A 418 -34.88 -57.76 -64.88
CA ALA A 418 -33.52 -57.68 -65.48
C ALA A 418 -32.86 -56.29 -65.33
N GLY A 419 -31.56 -56.29 -64.99
CA GLY A 419 -30.63 -55.17 -65.27
C GLY A 419 -29.71 -54.78 -64.09
N PRO A 420 -28.39 -55.02 -64.16
CA PRO A 420 -27.44 -54.79 -63.05
C PRO A 420 -26.98 -53.32 -62.91
N PRO A 421 -26.36 -52.94 -61.77
CA PRO A 421 -26.15 -51.55 -61.38
C PRO A 421 -24.91 -50.93 -62.04
N ALA A 422 -25.00 -49.63 -62.37
CA ALA A 422 -23.85 -48.80 -62.72
C ALA A 422 -23.53 -47.86 -61.56
N GLU A 423 -22.33 -48.03 -60.99
CA GLU A 423 -21.68 -47.10 -60.09
C GLU A 423 -21.25 -45.84 -60.86
N VAL A 424 -21.59 -44.63 -60.34
CA VAL A 424 -20.72 -43.44 -60.48
C VAL A 424 -20.83 -42.57 -59.22
N LEU A 425 -19.75 -42.64 -58.45
CA LEU A 425 -19.03 -41.62 -57.68
C LEU A 425 -19.59 -40.18 -57.52
N HIS A 426 -19.64 -39.80 -56.23
CA HIS A 426 -19.43 -38.51 -55.54
C HIS A 426 -18.78 -37.33 -56.31
N PRO A 427 -18.99 -36.08 -55.84
CA PRO A 427 -18.00 -35.51 -54.90
C PRO A 427 -18.55 -34.70 -53.72
N HIS A 428 -17.74 -34.75 -52.67
CA HIS A 428 -17.71 -33.96 -51.44
C HIS A 428 -17.65 -32.43 -51.65
N VAL A 429 -18.25 -31.70 -50.70
CA VAL A 429 -17.53 -30.79 -49.79
C VAL A 429 -18.06 -31.05 -48.38
#